data_AF-A0A933EMS8-F1
#
_entry.id   AF-A0A933EMS8-F1
#
_cell.length_a   1.000
_cell.length_b   1.000
_cell.length_c   1.000
_cell.angle_alpha   90.00
_cell.angle_beta   90.00
_cell.angle_gamma   90.00
#
_symmetry.space_group_name_H-M   'P 1'
#
loop_
_entity.id
_entity.type
_entity.pdbx_description
1 polymer ?
#
loop_
_entity_poly.entity_id
_entity_poly.type
_entity_poly.pdbx_seq_one_letter_code
_entity_poly.pdbx_strand_id
1 'polypeptide(L)' 'MPERKHLRGASKKEQRQYEHIKEDAEKSGRYGERSEEVAARTVMKRHKQNGHERGE' A
#
# COMPACT_ATOMS: atom_id res chain seq x y z
N MET A 1 -14.40 -6.20 1.28
CA MET A 1 -13.89 -4.81 1.25
C MET A 1 -12.58 -4.79 2.04
N PRO A 2 -11.59 -3.92 1.76
CA PRO A 2 -10.36 -3.90 2.57
C PRO A 2 -10.72 -3.78 4.04
N GLU A 3 -10.18 -4.68 4.86
CA GLU A 3 -10.59 -4.82 6.26
C GLU A 3 -10.10 -3.64 7.10
N ARG A 4 -9.01 -2.98 6.66
CA ARG A 4 -8.41 -1.84 7.35
C ARG A 4 -7.99 -0.74 6.37
N LYS A 5 -8.03 0.50 6.84
CA LYS A 5 -7.55 1.68 6.10
C LYS A 5 -6.12 1.98 6.56
N HIS A 6 -5.15 1.46 5.82
CA HIS A 6 -3.71 1.60 6.11
C HIS A 6 -3.16 2.96 5.65
N LEU A 7 -3.66 3.47 4.52
CA LEU A 7 -3.20 4.73 3.92
C LEU A 7 -4.31 5.80 3.91
N ARG A 8 -4.02 6.98 4.46
CA ARG A 8 -4.96 8.12 4.43
C ARG A 8 -5.04 8.69 3.00
N GLY A 9 -6.25 8.87 2.49
CA GLY A 9 -6.50 9.35 1.12
C GLY A 9 -6.36 8.27 0.03
N ALA A 10 -6.06 7.02 0.39
CA ALA A 10 -6.05 5.92 -0.57
C ALA A 10 -7.45 5.31 -0.74
N SER A 11 -7.82 5.08 -1.99
CA SER A 11 -9.06 4.43 -2.42
C SER A 11 -9.13 2.98 -1.94
N LYS A 12 -10.34 2.36 -1.97
CA LYS A 12 -10.51 0.94 -1.61
C LYS A 12 -9.61 -0.01 -2.42
N LYS A 13 -9.30 0.34 -3.68
CA LYS A 13 -8.41 -0.45 -4.54
C LYS A 13 -6.96 -0.35 -4.07
N GLU A 14 -6.54 0.80 -3.61
CA GLU A 14 -5.18 1.04 -3.12
C GLU A 14 -4.94 0.41 -1.76
N GLN A 15 -5.94 0.38 -0.87
CA GLN A 15 -5.85 -0.38 0.38
C GLN A 15 -5.61 -1.88 0.11
N ARG A 16 -6.32 -2.47 -0.87
CA ARG A 16 -6.09 -3.88 -1.26
C ARG A 16 -4.72 -4.11 -1.87
N GLN A 17 -4.22 -3.16 -2.67
CA GLN A 17 -2.85 -3.24 -3.20
C GLN A 17 -1.82 -3.20 -2.09
N TYR A 18 -2.04 -2.38 -1.06
CA TYR A 18 -1.16 -2.34 0.11
C TYR A 18 -1.08 -3.71 0.78
N GLU A 19 -2.24 -4.33 1.08
CA GLU A 19 -2.29 -5.65 1.73
C GLU A 19 -1.57 -6.72 0.89
N HIS A 20 -1.81 -6.73 -0.42
CA HIS A 20 -1.16 -7.69 -1.32
C HIS A 20 0.36 -7.51 -1.37
N ILE A 21 0.85 -6.27 -1.49
CA ILE A 21 2.28 -5.99 -1.52
C ILE A 21 2.94 -6.30 -0.18
N LYS A 22 2.25 -6.03 0.94
CA LYS A 22 2.73 -6.36 2.28
C LYS A 22 2.87 -7.87 2.43
N GLU A 23 1.84 -8.62 2.06
CA GLU A 23 1.84 -10.09 2.14
C GLU A 23 2.93 -10.70 1.24
N ASP A 24 3.10 -10.20 0.02
CA ASP A 24 4.17 -10.64 -0.89
C ASP A 24 5.56 -10.32 -0.33
N ALA A 25 5.73 -9.14 0.27
CA ALA A 25 6.98 -8.73 0.90
C ALA A 25 7.31 -9.58 2.13
N GLU A 26 6.32 -9.91 2.96
CA GLU A 26 6.47 -10.79 4.12
C GLU A 26 6.80 -12.23 3.69
N LYS A 27 6.07 -12.78 2.72
CA LYS A 27 6.34 -14.10 2.14
C LYS A 27 7.75 -14.21 1.54
N SER A 28 8.23 -13.14 0.92
CA SER A 28 9.60 -13.10 0.37
C SER A 28 10.69 -13.10 1.44
N GLY A 29 10.37 -12.73 2.69
CA GLY A 29 11.33 -12.57 3.78
C GLY A 29 12.36 -11.47 3.57
N ARG A 30 12.32 -10.74 2.45
CA ARG A 30 13.39 -9.82 2.03
C ARG A 30 13.48 -8.54 2.86
N TYR A 31 12.37 -8.12 3.45
CA TYR A 31 12.24 -6.80 4.07
C TYR A 31 11.99 -6.84 5.57
N GLY A 32 11.62 -8.00 6.13
CA GLY A 32 11.31 -8.17 7.56
C GLY A 32 10.27 -7.14 8.02
N GLU A 33 10.62 -6.39 9.06
CA GLU A 33 9.79 -5.33 9.63
C GLU A 33 9.47 -4.19 8.64
N ARG A 34 10.27 -4.02 7.58
CA ARG A 34 10.07 -2.97 6.57
C ARG A 34 8.99 -3.30 5.53
N SER A 35 8.37 -4.47 5.59
CA SER A 35 7.36 -4.90 4.60
C SER A 35 6.18 -3.92 4.53
N GLU A 36 5.78 -3.39 5.68
CA GLU A 36 4.79 -2.31 5.84
C GLU A 36 5.20 -1.01 5.12
N GLU A 37 6.45 -0.57 5.31
CA GLU A 37 6.97 0.63 4.67
C GLU A 37 7.05 0.47 3.15
N VAL A 38 7.51 -0.69 2.66
CA VAL A 38 7.62 -1.00 1.23
C VAL A 38 6.24 -0.98 0.58
N ALA A 39 5.25 -1.60 1.22
CA ALA A 39 3.87 -1.58 0.73
C ALA A 39 3.31 -0.15 0.68
N ALA A 40 3.49 0.63 1.75
CA ALA A 40 3.05 2.02 1.83
C ALA A 40 3.67 2.88 0.72
N ARG A 41 5.00 2.84 0.58
CA ARG A 41 5.72 3.63 -0.43
C ARG A 41 5.34 3.24 -1.85
N THR A 42 5.15 1.94 -2.12
CA THR A 42 4.78 1.45 -3.45
C THR A 42 3.40 1.96 -3.86
N VAL A 43 2.42 1.86 -2.95
CA VAL A 43 1.07 2.36 -3.20
C VAL A 43 1.06 3.89 -3.33
N MET A 44 1.73 4.62 -2.44
CA MET A 44 1.79 6.08 -2.52
C MET A 44 2.50 6.58 -3.79
N LYS A 45 3.50 5.85 -4.29
CA LYS A 45 4.14 6.14 -5.58
C LYS A 45 3.15 5.99 -6.72
N ARG A 46 2.39 4.88 -6.78
CA ARG A 46 1.36 4.66 -7.81
C ARG A 46 0.22 5.67 -7.71
N HIS A 47 -0.24 5.98 -6.51
CA HIS A 47 -1.28 6.98 -6.26
C HIS A 47 -0.91 8.34 -6.87
N LYS A 48 0.31 8.82 -6.57
CA LYS A 48 0.86 10.05 -7.17
C LYS A 48 1.01 9.96 -8.69
N GLN A 49 1.47 8.83 -9.22
CA GLN A 49 1.62 8.63 -10.67
C GLN A 49 0.28 8.66 -11.42
N ASN A 50 -0.79 8.20 -10.77
CA ASN A 50 -2.14 8.26 -11.32
C ASN A 50 -2.77 9.67 -11.22
N GLY A 51 -2.03 10.67 -10.71
CA GLY A 51 -2.52 12.03 -10.55
C GLY A 51 -3.53 12.20 -9.42
N HIS A 52 -3.67 11.21 -8.54
CA HIS A 52 -4.57 11.35 -7.39
C HIS A 52 -3.87 12.19 -6.31
N GLU A 53 -4.57 13.21 -5.81
CA GLU A 53 -4.13 13.99 -4.66
C GLU A 53 -4.42 13.24 -3.35
N ARG A 54 -3.64 13.53 -2.30
CA ARG A 54 -3.87 12.94 -0.97
C ARG A 54 -5.25 13.37 -0.44
N GLY A 55 -6.27 12.53 -0.64
CA GLY A 55 -7.60 12.76 -0.07
C GLY A 55 -8.76 12.82 -1.05
N GLU A 56 -8.54 12.60 -2.35
CA GLU A 56 -9.63 12.46 -3.33
C GLU A 56 -10.23 11.04 -3.40
#